data_AF-A0A7X8ZQR4-F1
#
_entry.id   AF-A0A7X8ZQR4-F1
#
_cell.length_a   1.000
_cell.length_b   1.000
_cell.length_c   1.000
_cell.angle_alpha   90.00
_cell.angle_beta   90.00
_cell.angle_gamma   90.00
#
_symmetry.space_group_name_H-M   'P 1'
#
loop_
_entity.id
_entity.type
_entity.pdbx_description
1 polymer ?
#
loop_
_entity_poly.entity_id
_entity_poly.type
_entity_poly.pdbx_seq_one_letter_code
_entity_poly.pdbx_strand_id
1 'polypeptide(L)'
;MDNKVTTLNFRQSLVFGSLLFGLFFGAGNIIFPVNMGEQSGANWFIAAIAFVITAVGLPVIAVIASALSGENKLQYFAKPMGKKISFIYALLVMLMIGPLFAIPRTATASFEVGLNPFFLNNHNINLYLFIFSFVFFILVFIFSYKP
;
A
#
# COMPACT_ATOMS: atom_id res chain seq x y z
N MET A 1 -26.61 -3.73 22.08
CA MET A 1 -27.16 -4.19 20.79
C MET A 1 -27.83 -3.00 20.13
N ASP A 2 -27.10 -2.27 19.30
CA ASP A 2 -27.66 -1.23 18.43
C ASP A 2 -26.93 -1.32 17.09
N ASN A 3 -27.23 -2.39 16.35
CA ASN A 3 -26.75 -2.59 14.99
C ASN A 3 -27.57 -1.71 14.04
N LYS A 4 -27.33 -0.41 14.04
CA LYS A 4 -27.66 0.40 12.87
C LYS A 4 -26.61 0.12 11.82
N VAL A 5 -26.90 -0.84 10.93
CA VAL A 5 -26.21 -0.96 9.65
C VAL A 5 -26.50 0.34 8.91
N THR A 6 -25.58 1.30 8.99
CA THR A 6 -25.67 2.55 8.25
C THR A 6 -25.44 2.20 6.78
N THR A 7 -26.51 2.11 6.02
CA THR A 7 -26.43 1.90 4.58
C THR A 7 -25.76 3.13 3.96
N LEU A 8 -24.61 2.93 3.33
CA LEU A 8 -23.89 4.01 2.67
C LEU A 8 -24.73 4.55 1.50
N ASN A 9 -24.86 5.86 1.42
CA ASN A 9 -25.48 6.49 0.26
C ASN A 9 -24.58 6.28 -0.99
N PHE A 10 -25.14 6.29 -2.21
CA PHE A 10 -24.40 6.06 -3.46
C PHE A 10 -23.14 6.93 -3.57
N ARG A 11 -23.22 8.21 -3.16
CA ARG A 11 -22.06 9.11 -3.12
C ARG A 11 -20.97 8.63 -2.15
N GLN A 12 -21.34 8.14 -0.97
CA GLN A 12 -20.40 7.62 0.01
C GLN A 12 -19.77 6.31 -0.47
N SER A 13 -20.55 5.44 -1.11
CA SER A 13 -20.05 4.20 -1.72
C SER A 13 -19.06 4.50 -2.85
N LEU A 14 -19.33 5.50 -3.69
CA LEU A 14 -18.42 5.96 -4.73
C LEU A 14 -17.10 6.48 -4.13
N VAL A 15 -17.18 7.33 -3.09
CA VAL A 15 -15.99 7.85 -2.40
C VAL A 15 -15.19 6.71 -1.76
N PHE A 16 -15.85 5.82 -1.01
CA PHE A 16 -15.19 4.70 -0.34
C PHE A 16 -14.57 3.72 -1.35
N GLY A 17 -15.28 3.42 -2.43
CA GLY A 17 -14.78 2.63 -3.55
C GLY A 17 -13.58 3.28 -4.22
N SER A 18 -13.59 4.60 -4.42
CA SER A 18 -12.45 5.33 -4.99
C SER A 18 -11.24 5.34 -4.06
N LEU A 19 -11.44 5.42 -2.74
CA LEU A 19 -10.37 5.34 -1.74
C LEU A 19 -9.76 3.95 -1.69
N LEU A 20 -10.59 2.90 -1.67
CA LEU A 20 -10.12 1.51 -1.73
C LEU A 20 -9.42 1.21 -3.05
N PHE A 21 -9.96 1.71 -4.16
CA PHE A 21 -9.31 1.63 -5.46
C PHE A 21 -7.93 2.30 -5.40
N GLY A 22 -7.83 3.56 -4.94
CA GLY A 22 -6.55 4.27 -4.82
C GLY A 22 -5.56 3.57 -3.90
N LEU A 23 -6.04 2.94 -2.82
CA LEU A 23 -5.21 2.15 -1.91
C LEU A 23 -4.62 0.91 -2.60
N PHE A 24 -5.40 0.22 -3.43
CA PHE A 24 -4.97 -0.99 -4.15
C PHE A 24 -4.38 -0.73 -5.54
N PHE A 25 -4.57 0.43 -6.15
CA PHE A 25 -3.96 0.84 -7.42
C PHE A 25 -2.73 1.74 -7.22
N GLY A 26 -2.14 1.74 -6.02
CA GLY A 26 -0.89 2.45 -5.76
C GLY A 26 0.28 1.97 -6.65
N ALA A 27 1.38 2.73 -6.65
CA ALA A 27 2.52 2.50 -7.54
C ALA A 27 3.03 1.05 -7.56
N GLY A 28 3.05 0.36 -6.41
CA GLY A 28 3.46 -1.06 -6.35
C GLY A 28 2.57 -1.97 -7.19
N ASN A 29 1.25 -1.82 -7.12
CA ASN A 29 0.31 -2.67 -7.85
C ASN A 29 0.20 -2.32 -9.34
N ILE A 30 0.92 -1.29 -9.81
CA ILE A 30 1.06 -0.97 -11.23
C ILE A 30 2.44 -1.42 -11.76
N ILE A 31 3.50 -1.28 -10.96
CA ILE A 31 4.87 -1.65 -11.34
C ILE A 31 5.05 -3.16 -11.39
N PHE A 32 4.60 -3.86 -10.35
CA PHE A 32 4.84 -5.29 -10.21
C PHE A 32 4.19 -6.13 -11.32
N PRO A 33 2.94 -5.88 -11.77
CA PRO A 33 2.34 -6.65 -12.86
C PRO A 33 3.08 -6.52 -14.18
N VAL A 34 3.62 -5.34 -14.51
CA VAL A 34 4.35 -5.14 -15.76
C VAL A 34 5.64 -5.95 -15.73
N ASN A 35 6.39 -5.86 -14.64
CA ASN A 35 7.65 -6.60 -14.49
C ASN A 35 7.43 -8.12 -14.34
N MET A 36 6.41 -8.56 -13.60
CA MET A 36 6.03 -9.97 -13.53
C MET A 36 5.53 -10.49 -14.88
N GLY A 37 4.77 -9.69 -15.62
CA GLY A 37 4.30 -9.99 -16.96
C GLY A 37 5.47 -10.24 -17.90
N GLU A 38 6.45 -9.33 -17.90
CA GLU A 38 7.70 -9.47 -18.66
C GLU A 38 8.44 -10.78 -18.32
N GLN A 39 8.67 -11.06 -17.03
CA GLN A 39 9.38 -12.26 -16.57
C GLN A 39 8.62 -13.56 -16.86
N SER A 40 7.28 -13.52 -16.84
CA SER A 40 6.43 -14.70 -17.07
C SER A 40 6.33 -15.13 -18.53
N GLY A 41 6.74 -14.27 -19.48
CA GLY A 41 6.74 -14.54 -20.91
C GLY A 41 5.40 -15.07 -21.41
N ALA A 42 5.40 -16.30 -21.95
CA ALA A 42 4.18 -16.94 -22.48
C ALA A 42 3.11 -17.25 -21.40
N ASN A 43 3.49 -17.32 -20.12
CA ASN A 43 2.59 -17.67 -19.01
C ASN A 43 1.97 -16.44 -18.32
N TRP A 44 1.99 -15.28 -18.96
CA TRP A 44 1.49 -14.01 -18.41
C TRP A 44 0.05 -14.09 -17.88
N PHE A 45 -0.81 -14.90 -18.53
CA PHE A 45 -2.20 -15.04 -18.11
C PHE A 45 -2.35 -15.70 -16.74
N ILE A 46 -1.57 -16.76 -16.48
CA ILE A 46 -1.52 -17.42 -15.17
C ILE A 46 -0.91 -16.50 -14.13
N ALA A 47 0.18 -15.78 -14.48
CA ALA A 47 0.80 -14.81 -13.60
C ALA A 47 -0.16 -13.67 -13.21
N ALA A 48 -0.96 -13.17 -14.16
CA ALA A 48 -1.97 -12.15 -13.92
C ALA A 48 -3.07 -12.63 -12.97
N ILE A 49 -3.60 -13.84 -13.15
CA ILE A 49 -4.62 -14.39 -12.24
C ILE A 49 -4.06 -14.57 -10.84
N ALA A 50 -2.87 -15.15 -10.71
CA ALA A 50 -2.20 -15.33 -9.43
C ALA A 50 -1.94 -13.99 -8.74
N PHE A 51 -1.50 -12.98 -9.51
CA PHE A 51 -1.33 -11.61 -9.02
C PHE A 51 -2.65 -11.02 -8.51
N VAL A 52 -3.75 -11.12 -9.27
CA VAL A 52 -5.05 -10.57 -8.84
C VAL A 52 -5.53 -11.24 -7.54
N ILE A 53 -5.43 -12.56 -7.44
CA ILE A 53 -5.84 -13.30 -6.24
C ILE A 53 -5.00 -12.87 -5.02
N THR A 54 -3.69 -12.72 -5.20
CA THR A 54 -2.77 -12.47 -4.08
C THR A 54 -2.66 -10.98 -3.73
N ALA A 55 -2.50 -10.11 -4.72
CA ALA A 55 -2.28 -8.68 -4.53
C ALA A 55 -3.57 -7.89 -4.27
N VAL A 56 -4.74 -8.40 -4.68
CA VAL A 56 -6.04 -7.74 -4.48
C VAL A 56 -6.98 -8.58 -3.62
N GLY A 57 -7.11 -9.88 -3.91
CA GLY A 57 -8.04 -10.76 -3.18
C GLY A 57 -7.76 -10.82 -1.68
N LEU A 58 -6.52 -11.14 -1.29
CA LEU A 58 -6.12 -11.22 0.12
C LEU A 58 -6.33 -9.89 0.88
N PRO A 59 -5.87 -8.72 0.39
CA PRO A 59 -6.14 -7.46 1.06
C PRO A 59 -7.63 -7.10 1.16
N VAL A 60 -8.43 -7.39 0.14
CA VAL A 60 -9.89 -7.17 0.19
C VAL A 60 -10.53 -8.04 1.28
N ILE A 61 -10.15 -9.32 1.36
CA ILE A 61 -10.61 -10.22 2.44
C ILE A 61 -10.19 -9.68 3.81
N ALA A 62 -8.96 -9.17 3.94
CA ALA A 62 -8.48 -8.59 5.19
C ALA A 62 -9.28 -7.33 5.60
N VAL A 63 -9.62 -6.45 4.65
CA VAL A 63 -10.47 -5.27 4.90
C VAL A 63 -11.87 -5.69 5.32
N ILE A 64 -12.47 -6.67 4.64
CA ILE A 64 -13.80 -7.20 5.00
C ILE A 64 -13.76 -7.83 6.39
N ALA A 65 -12.75 -8.66 6.69
CA ALA A 65 -12.58 -9.27 8.01
C ALA A 65 -12.42 -8.20 9.11
N SER A 66 -11.65 -7.14 8.83
CA SER A 66 -11.50 -6.01 9.74
C SER A 66 -12.83 -5.28 9.96
N ALA A 67 -13.60 -5.01 8.90
CA ALA A 67 -14.89 -4.36 9.00
C ALA A 67 -15.92 -5.19 9.79
N LEU A 68 -15.92 -6.51 9.60
CA LEU A 68 -16.81 -7.44 10.31
C LEU A 68 -16.41 -7.62 11.79
N SER A 69 -15.13 -7.45 12.12
CA SER A 69 -14.66 -7.60 13.51
C SER A 69 -15.23 -6.54 14.47
N GLY A 70 -15.64 -5.38 13.95
CA GLY A 70 -16.17 -4.26 14.75
C GLY A 70 -15.14 -3.60 15.67
N GLU A 71 -13.87 -3.99 15.57
CA GLU A 71 -12.81 -3.61 16.51
C GLU A 71 -11.85 -2.62 15.84
N ASN A 72 -11.74 -1.43 16.44
CA ASN A 72 -10.93 -0.34 15.87
C ASN A 72 -9.45 -0.44 16.24
N LYS A 73 -9.06 -1.39 17.10
CA LYS A 73 -7.69 -1.50 17.60
C LYS A 73 -6.98 -2.66 16.93
N LEU A 74 -5.86 -2.36 16.26
CA LEU A 74 -5.00 -3.38 15.64
C LEU A 74 -4.52 -4.45 16.64
N GLN A 75 -4.34 -4.06 17.91
CA GLN A 75 -3.97 -4.96 19.02
C GLN A 75 -5.02 -6.06 19.27
N TYR A 76 -6.27 -5.88 18.85
CA TYR A 76 -7.34 -6.84 19.01
C TYR A 76 -7.05 -8.13 18.23
N PHE A 77 -6.55 -8.01 17.00
CA PHE A 77 -6.23 -9.16 16.14
C PHE A 77 -5.14 -10.06 16.73
N ALA A 78 -4.22 -9.49 17.51
CA ALA A 78 -3.14 -10.23 18.17
C ALA A 78 -3.41 -10.50 19.66
N LYS A 79 -4.59 -10.14 20.18
CA LYS A 79 -4.97 -10.33 21.59
C LYS A 79 -4.90 -11.80 22.06
N PRO A 80 -5.29 -12.81 21.24
CA PRO A 80 -5.15 -14.22 21.63
C PRO A 80 -3.71 -14.66 21.92
N MET A 81 -2.71 -13.95 21.38
CA MET A 81 -1.29 -14.25 21.58
C MET A 81 -0.71 -13.63 22.87
N GLY A 82 -1.54 -12.89 23.63
CA GLY A 82 -1.14 -12.23 24.88
C GLY A 82 -0.72 -10.77 24.71
N LYS A 83 -0.82 -10.01 25.80
CA LYS A 83 -0.69 -8.53 25.83
C LYS A 83 0.65 -7.99 25.32
N LYS A 84 1.75 -8.71 25.56
CA LYS A 84 3.09 -8.29 25.09
C LYS A 84 3.21 -8.45 23.58
N ILE A 85 2.77 -9.59 23.05
CA ILE A 85 2.85 -9.89 21.61
C ILE A 85 1.92 -8.96 20.83
N SER A 86 0.72 -8.68 21.34
CA SER A 86 -0.20 -7.76 20.66
C SER A 86 0.31 -6.32 20.58
N PHE A 87 1.02 -5.86 21.60
CA PHE A 87 1.67 -4.55 21.58
C PHE A 87 2.83 -4.51 20.57
N ILE A 88 3.71 -5.52 20.59
CA ILE A 88 4.83 -5.61 19.64
C ILE A 88 4.30 -5.69 18.20
N TYR A 89 3.26 -6.48 17.96
CA TYR A 89 2.60 -6.57 16.66
C TYR A 89 2.10 -5.20 16.18
N ALA A 90 1.36 -4.48 17.03
CA ALA A 90 0.86 -3.15 16.68
C ALA A 90 1.99 -2.14 16.43
N LEU A 91 3.06 -2.20 17.21
CA LEU A 91 4.25 -1.37 17.02
C LEU A 91 4.92 -1.67 15.67
N LEU A 92 5.17 -2.95 15.37
CA LEU A 92 5.80 -3.37 14.12
C LEU A 92 4.96 -2.96 12.90
N VAL A 93 3.64 -3.15 12.94
CA VAL A 93 2.78 -2.73 11.83
C VAL A 93 2.82 -1.22 11.64
N MET A 94 2.76 -0.43 12.72
CA MET A 94 2.89 1.03 12.62
C MET A 94 4.25 1.46 12.07
N LEU A 95 5.33 0.77 12.46
CA LEU A 95 6.68 1.06 11.99
C LEU A 95 6.87 0.70 10.50
N MET A 96 6.24 -0.39 10.06
CA MET A 96 6.25 -0.84 8.66
C MET A 96 5.41 0.06 7.75
N ILE A 97 4.21 0.46 8.19
CA ILE A 97 3.37 1.40 7.43
C ILE A 97 4.05 2.78 7.36
N GLY A 98 4.66 3.23 8.46
CA GLY A 98 5.34 4.50 8.51
C GLY A 98 6.77 4.41 7.94
N PRO A 99 7.80 4.60 8.78
CA PRO A 99 9.16 4.91 8.33
C PRO A 99 9.91 3.77 7.67
N LEU A 100 9.58 2.50 7.92
CA LEU A 100 10.44 1.39 7.52
C LEU A 100 10.15 0.82 6.13
N PHE A 101 8.89 0.82 5.68
CA PHE A 101 8.53 0.07 4.48
C PHE A 101 7.63 0.84 3.52
N ALA A 102 6.39 1.12 3.89
CA ALA A 102 5.43 1.65 2.92
C ALA A 102 5.79 3.07 2.46
N ILE A 103 6.17 3.97 3.37
CA ILE A 103 6.54 5.36 3.00
C ILE A 103 7.83 5.41 2.15
N PRO A 104 8.94 4.75 2.50
CA PRO A 104 10.12 4.70 1.62
C PRO A 104 9.85 4.02 0.27
N ARG A 105 8.99 2.98 0.24
CA ARG A 105 8.71 2.26 -1.00
C ARG A 105 7.95 3.10 -2.00
N THR A 106 7.05 3.99 -1.56
CA THR A 106 6.34 4.88 -2.51
C THR A 106 7.30 5.84 -3.21
N ALA A 107 8.27 6.41 -2.50
CA ALA A 107 9.28 7.29 -3.10
C ALA A 107 10.14 6.55 -4.15
N THR A 108 10.66 5.37 -3.81
CA THR A 108 11.48 4.56 -4.73
C THR A 108 10.68 4.06 -5.94
N ALA A 109 9.43 3.63 -5.73
CA ALA A 109 8.53 3.23 -6.81
C ALA A 109 8.22 4.39 -7.78
N SER A 110 7.96 5.59 -7.26
CA SER A 110 7.75 6.78 -8.11
C SER A 110 9.00 7.15 -8.92
N PHE A 111 10.20 6.98 -8.34
CA PHE A 111 11.45 7.18 -9.06
C PHE A 111 11.66 6.13 -10.17
N GLU A 112 11.44 4.85 -9.85
CA GLU A 112 11.57 3.72 -10.79
C GLU A 112 10.69 3.89 -12.04
N VAL A 113 9.47 4.41 -11.88
CA VAL A 113 8.55 4.61 -13.02
C VAL A 113 8.78 5.93 -13.73
N GLY A 114 8.95 7.02 -12.96
CA GLY A 114 8.90 8.37 -13.51
C GLY A 114 10.23 8.91 -14.01
N LEU A 115 11.35 8.51 -13.39
CA LEU A 115 12.65 9.12 -13.66
C LEU A 115 13.70 8.11 -14.11
N ASN A 116 13.67 6.88 -13.62
CA ASN A 116 14.64 5.85 -13.98
C ASN A 116 14.80 5.63 -15.51
N PRO A 117 13.73 5.63 -16.34
CA PRO A 117 13.88 5.50 -17.79
C PRO A 117 14.67 6.64 -18.45
N PHE A 118 14.75 7.82 -17.83
CA PHE A 118 15.47 8.99 -18.35
C PHE A 118 16.95 8.99 -17.95
N PHE A 119 17.36 8.23 -16.94
CA PHE A 119 18.72 8.20 -16.39
C PHE A 119 19.49 6.91 -16.67
N LEU A 120 18.99 6.07 -17.60
CA LEU A 120 19.48 4.71 -17.91
C LEU A 120 20.99 4.59 -18.19
N ASN A 121 21.68 5.65 -18.60
CA ASN A 121 23.12 5.64 -18.96
C ASN A 121 24.05 6.32 -17.95
N ASN A 122 23.57 6.72 -16.76
CA ASN A 122 24.39 7.44 -15.79
C ASN A 122 24.87 6.55 -14.64
N HIS A 123 26.18 6.54 -14.38
CA HIS A 123 26.80 5.77 -13.27
C HIS A 123 26.37 6.22 -11.85
N ASN A 124 25.62 7.32 -11.71
CA ASN A 124 25.25 7.94 -10.44
C ASN A 124 23.76 7.80 -10.06
N ILE A 125 23.09 6.70 -10.45
CA ILE A 125 21.66 6.44 -10.14
C ILE A 125 21.34 6.62 -8.64
N ASN A 126 22.22 6.15 -7.75
CA ASN A 126 22.02 6.27 -6.29
C ASN A 126 21.95 7.73 -5.82
N LEU A 127 22.72 8.62 -6.44
CA LEU A 127 22.74 10.05 -6.09
C LEU A 127 21.47 10.74 -6.58
N TYR A 128 20.97 10.39 -7.77
CA TYR A 128 19.68 10.87 -8.27
C TYR A 128 18.51 10.36 -7.43
N LEU A 129 18.53 9.10 -7.01
CA LEU A 129 17.51 8.54 -6.12
C LEU A 129 17.49 9.26 -4.76
N PHE A 130 18.66 9.57 -4.21
CA PHE A 130 18.77 10.30 -2.94
C PHE A 130 18.17 11.71 -3.06
N ILE A 131 18.55 12.45 -4.10
CA ILE A 131 18.01 13.80 -4.36
C ILE A 131 16.50 13.75 -4.57
N PHE A 132 16.02 12.82 -5.41
CA PHE A 132 14.58 12.66 -5.64
C PHE A 132 13.83 12.34 -4.35
N SER A 133 14.31 11.39 -3.56
CA SER A 133 13.67 11.01 -2.29
C SER A 133 13.65 12.18 -1.31
N PHE A 134 14.73 12.96 -1.24
CA PHE A 134 14.80 14.15 -0.40
C PHE A 134 13.76 15.20 -0.80
N VAL A 135 13.67 15.51 -2.09
CA VAL A 135 12.66 16.45 -2.63
C VAL A 135 11.24 15.91 -2.43
N PHE A 136 11.02 14.63 -2.70
CA PHE A 136 9.73 13.95 -2.53
C PHE A 136 9.24 14.06 -1.09
N PHE A 137 10.10 13.74 -0.10
CA PHE A 137 9.71 13.84 1.31
C PHE A 137 9.52 15.27 1.78
N ILE A 138 10.27 16.25 1.25
CA ILE A 138 10.01 17.67 1.53
C ILE A 138 8.63 18.08 1.00
N LEU A 139 8.29 17.72 -0.24
CA LEU A 139 6.99 18.03 -0.82
C LEU A 139 5.86 17.36 -0.02
N VAL A 140 5.99 16.08 0.29
CA VAL A 140 5.04 15.34 1.14
C VAL A 140 4.90 16.02 2.49
N PHE A 141 6.00 16.45 3.11
CA PHE A 141 5.97 17.18 4.37
C PHE A 141 5.23 18.52 4.24
N ILE A 142 5.49 19.30 3.21
CA ILE A 142 4.81 20.59 2.97
C ILE A 142 3.31 20.38 2.79
N PHE A 143 2.89 19.43 1.95
CA PHE A 143 1.47 19.13 1.73
C PHE A 143 0.79 18.51 2.96
N SER A 144 1.51 17.73 3.77
CA SER A 144 0.94 17.15 4.99
C SER A 144 0.89 18.14 6.16
N TYR A 145 1.77 19.14 6.20
CA TYR A 145 1.86 20.08 7.32
C TYR A 145 0.74 21.13 7.30
N LYS A 146 0.06 21.30 6.18
CA LYS A 146 -1.12 22.17 6.06
C LYS A 146 -2.26 21.43 5.35
N PRO A 147 -3.29 20.97 6.09
CA PRO A 147 -4.45 20.29 5.51
C PRO A 147 -5.29 21.23 4.64
#